data_AF-A0A7C4FD69-F1
#
_entry.id   AF-A0A7C4FD69-F1
#
_cell.length_a   1.000
_cell.length_b   1.000
_cell.length_c   1.000
_cell.angle_alpha   90.00
_cell.angle_beta   90.00
_cell.angle_gamma   90.00
#
_symmetry.space_group_name_H-M   'P 1'
#
loop_
_entity.id
_entity.type
_entity.pdbx_description
1 polymer ?
#
loop_
_entity_poly.entity_id
_entity_poly.type
_entity_poly.pdbx_seq_one_letter_code
_entity_poly.pdbx_strand_id
1 'polypeptide(L)'
;IKEDYGARLGLSVVIMRSNYRLLPELVEKAVELELDFVVASHVVPYHPAFASEAVYTMASREAVEFYRGEGAVLASAAREAFYEMLLGHFTWASRGAREQYLRLVERIAAKGYSVNYEIAGDALAREPLLREVEEAIERAREVATAHGLEAKLPGVYADSLSRKCPYIESNAAVILADGEVAPCMDLAYDHPLYTNMHGKLVRRVSFGSVRTSSLEEVWSSPRYVSFRRVRQNLPASVPWCADCPFATRKCWYLDTNEYDCYGNEVGCNECVYSAGLANCII
;
A
#
# COMPACT_ATOMS: atom_id res chain seq x y z
N ILE A 1 13.51 33.66 -7.35
CA ILE A 1 12.26 32.85 -7.25
C ILE A 1 11.96 32.46 -5.80
N LYS A 2 12.82 31.68 -5.13
CA LYS A 2 12.59 31.28 -3.73
C LYS A 2 12.45 32.49 -2.80
N GLU A 3 13.41 33.42 -2.88
CA GLU A 3 13.41 34.65 -2.08
C GLU A 3 12.33 35.64 -2.53
N ASP A 4 12.20 35.85 -3.85
CA ASP A 4 11.25 36.84 -4.40
C ASP A 4 9.78 36.50 -4.15
N TYR A 5 9.43 35.22 -4.02
CA TYR A 5 8.04 34.75 -3.89
C TYR A 5 7.76 33.92 -2.63
N GLY A 6 8.74 33.73 -1.74
CA GLY A 6 8.60 32.84 -0.58
C GLY A 6 8.27 31.39 -0.97
N ALA A 7 8.66 30.98 -2.18
CA ALA A 7 8.31 29.69 -2.76
C ALA A 7 9.29 28.60 -2.33
N ARG A 8 8.76 27.40 -2.05
CA ARG A 8 9.57 26.18 -1.87
C ARG A 8 9.70 25.45 -3.20
N LEU A 9 10.91 25.04 -3.55
CA LEU A 9 11.22 24.26 -4.75
C LEU A 9 11.70 22.88 -4.33
N GLY A 10 11.22 21.85 -5.01
CA GLY A 10 11.63 20.47 -4.71
C GLY A 10 11.62 19.59 -5.94
N LEU A 11 12.22 18.41 -5.80
CA LEU A 11 12.30 17.39 -6.84
C LEU A 11 11.33 16.24 -6.52
N SER A 12 10.48 15.88 -7.48
CA SER A 12 9.64 14.69 -7.39
C SER A 12 10.16 13.60 -8.33
N VAL A 13 10.40 12.40 -7.80
CA VAL A 13 10.98 11.27 -8.54
C VAL A 13 10.08 10.05 -8.43
N VAL A 14 9.86 9.37 -9.57
CA VAL A 14 9.22 8.06 -9.60
C VAL A 14 10.28 6.97 -9.73
N ILE A 15 10.34 6.10 -8.72
CA ILE A 15 11.27 4.98 -8.62
C ILE A 15 10.66 3.74 -9.31
N MET A 16 11.42 3.19 -10.23
CA MET A 16 11.11 2.03 -11.06
C MET A 16 12.30 1.06 -11.09
N ARG A 17 12.07 -0.17 -11.52
CA ARG A 17 13.13 -1.17 -11.77
C ARG A 17 14.23 -0.62 -12.68
N SER A 18 13.83 0.13 -13.70
CA SER A 18 14.76 0.72 -14.68
C SER A 18 15.62 1.87 -14.14
N ASN A 19 15.24 2.53 -13.04
CA ASN A 19 15.89 3.79 -12.63
C ASN A 19 16.24 3.93 -11.14
N TYR A 20 15.85 3.00 -10.25
CA TYR A 20 16.01 3.19 -8.79
C TYR A 20 17.46 3.47 -8.34
N ARG A 21 18.44 2.96 -9.09
CA ARG A 21 19.87 3.16 -8.81
C ARG A 21 20.31 4.61 -8.94
N LEU A 22 19.56 5.44 -9.68
CA LEU A 22 19.83 6.87 -9.86
C LEU A 22 19.34 7.72 -8.68
N LEU A 23 18.55 7.16 -7.75
CA LEU A 23 17.94 7.93 -6.68
C LEU A 23 18.98 8.69 -5.82
N PRO A 24 20.11 8.10 -5.38
CA PRO A 24 21.14 8.84 -4.64
C PRO A 24 21.70 10.04 -5.43
N GLU A 25 22.06 9.83 -6.70
CA GLU A 25 22.60 10.88 -7.58
C GLU A 25 21.58 12.01 -7.80
N LEU A 26 20.29 11.69 -7.89
CA LEU A 26 19.22 12.68 -7.99
C LEU A 26 19.08 13.52 -6.72
N VAL A 27 19.29 12.90 -5.54
CA VAL A 27 19.29 13.64 -4.26
C VAL A 27 20.52 14.52 -4.14
N GLU A 28 21.70 14.04 -4.51
CA GLU A 28 22.92 14.86 -4.60
C GLU A 28 22.68 16.07 -5.51
N LYS A 29 22.06 15.85 -6.67
CA LYS A 29 21.73 16.93 -7.59
C LYS A 29 20.72 17.92 -7.02
N ALA A 30 19.74 17.45 -6.24
CA ALA A 30 18.80 18.32 -5.55
C ALA A 30 19.50 19.23 -4.53
N VAL A 31 20.54 18.72 -3.85
CA VAL A 31 21.36 19.53 -2.95
C VAL A 31 22.18 20.57 -3.73
N GLU A 32 22.85 20.18 -4.82
CA GLU A 32 23.62 21.10 -5.65
C GLU A 32 22.77 22.26 -6.21
N LEU A 33 21.49 21.99 -6.46
CA LEU A 33 20.52 22.98 -6.94
C LEU A 33 19.85 23.78 -5.82
N GLU A 34 20.27 23.58 -4.56
CA GLU A 34 19.73 24.25 -3.38
C GLU A 34 18.20 24.11 -3.25
N LEU A 35 17.68 22.92 -3.58
CA LEU A 35 16.26 22.60 -3.43
C LEU A 35 15.89 22.43 -1.96
N ASP A 36 14.61 22.68 -1.63
CA ASP A 36 14.10 22.60 -0.27
C ASP A 36 13.69 21.18 0.13
N PHE A 37 13.31 20.34 -0.84
CA PHE A 37 12.88 18.98 -0.57
C PHE A 37 13.01 18.03 -1.77
N VAL A 38 13.04 16.73 -1.49
CA VAL A 38 12.86 15.64 -2.45
C VAL A 38 11.70 14.74 -2.01
N VAL A 39 10.80 14.42 -2.92
CA VAL A 39 9.79 13.37 -2.75
C VAL A 39 10.05 12.27 -3.75
N ALA A 40 10.35 11.07 -3.27
CA ALA A 40 10.44 9.89 -4.11
C ALA A 40 9.21 9.01 -3.89
N SER A 41 8.64 8.45 -4.95
CA SER A 41 7.52 7.52 -4.89
C SER A 41 7.83 6.30 -5.74
N HIS A 42 7.51 5.09 -5.28
CA HIS A 42 7.47 3.98 -6.23
C HIS A 42 6.41 4.23 -7.31
N VAL A 43 6.64 3.66 -8.50
CA VAL A 43 5.63 3.63 -9.56
C VAL A 43 4.36 2.95 -9.05
N VAL A 44 3.22 3.61 -9.26
CA VAL A 44 1.92 3.00 -9.00
C VAL A 44 1.44 2.31 -10.29
N PRO A 45 1.25 0.98 -10.31
CA PRO A 45 1.02 0.27 -11.55
C PRO A 45 -0.41 0.46 -12.09
N TYR A 46 -0.63 1.52 -12.87
CA TYR A 46 -1.90 1.79 -13.57
C TYR A 46 -2.00 1.10 -14.94
N HIS A 47 -1.03 0.26 -15.30
CA HIS A 47 -1.02 -0.55 -16.51
C HIS A 47 -0.22 -1.83 -16.25
N PRO A 48 -0.55 -2.99 -16.86
CA PRO A 48 0.19 -4.23 -16.62
C PRO A 48 1.70 -4.11 -16.86
N ALA A 49 2.11 -3.28 -17.83
CA ALA A 49 3.52 -3.02 -18.13
C ALA A 49 4.27 -2.31 -16.98
N PHE A 50 3.58 -1.57 -16.12
CA PHE A 50 4.21 -0.93 -14.95
C PHE A 50 4.32 -1.88 -13.75
N ALA A 51 3.59 -3.01 -13.75
CA ALA A 51 3.69 -3.99 -12.66
C ALA A 51 5.09 -4.64 -12.61
N SER A 52 5.73 -4.86 -13.77
CA SER A 52 7.11 -5.37 -13.83
C SER A 52 8.16 -4.35 -13.37
N GLU A 53 7.82 -3.06 -13.41
CA GLU A 53 8.68 -1.96 -12.97
C GLU A 53 8.55 -1.66 -11.48
N ALA A 54 7.56 -2.25 -10.79
CA ALA A 54 7.44 -2.13 -9.34
C ALA A 54 8.61 -2.81 -8.63
N VAL A 55 9.26 -2.06 -7.73
CA VAL A 55 10.43 -2.50 -6.95
C VAL A 55 10.16 -2.56 -5.45
N TYR A 56 8.89 -2.75 -5.08
CA TYR A 56 8.43 -2.91 -3.71
C TYR A 56 7.55 -4.15 -3.58
N THR A 57 7.22 -4.51 -2.35
CA THR A 57 6.20 -5.52 -2.03
C THR A 57 5.14 -4.96 -1.11
N MET A 58 3.90 -5.41 -1.29
CA MET A 58 2.79 -5.10 -0.40
C MET A 58 2.76 -6.02 0.84
N ALA A 59 3.57 -7.08 0.88
CA ALA A 59 3.66 -7.93 2.06
C ALA A 59 4.42 -7.21 3.18
N SER A 60 3.96 -7.42 4.42
CA SER A 60 4.71 -6.99 5.60
C SER A 60 6.04 -7.73 5.70
N ARG A 61 7.14 -7.08 6.11
CA ARG A 61 8.45 -7.75 6.25
C ARG A 61 8.36 -8.97 7.17
N GLU A 62 7.61 -8.87 8.26
CA GLU A 62 7.36 -9.94 9.21
C GLU A 62 6.63 -11.14 8.58
N ALA A 63 5.73 -10.89 7.62
CA ALA A 63 5.06 -11.95 6.87
C ALA A 63 6.03 -12.65 5.90
N VAL A 64 6.94 -11.90 5.27
CA VAL A 64 7.99 -12.45 4.40
C VAL A 64 8.98 -13.29 5.20
N GLU A 65 9.46 -12.80 6.34
CA GLU A 65 10.38 -13.56 7.21
C GLU A 65 9.70 -14.78 7.84
N PHE A 66 8.42 -14.69 8.20
CA PHE A 66 7.65 -15.86 8.61
C PHE A 66 7.58 -16.89 7.47
N TYR A 67 7.28 -16.45 6.25
CA TYR A 67 7.25 -17.33 5.08
C TYR A 67 8.62 -17.94 4.75
N ARG A 68 9.73 -17.23 4.97
CA ARG A 68 11.08 -17.80 4.78
C ARG A 68 11.32 -19.05 5.64
N GLY A 69 10.94 -19.00 6.91
CA GLY A 69 11.14 -20.13 7.83
C GLY A 69 10.12 -21.25 7.66
N GLU A 70 8.88 -20.90 7.33
CA GLU A 70 7.72 -21.77 7.54
C GLU A 70 6.84 -21.91 6.28
N GLY A 71 7.16 -21.20 5.21
CA GLY A 71 6.30 -20.99 4.04
C GLY A 71 5.99 -22.25 3.24
N ALA A 72 6.97 -23.14 3.09
CA ALA A 72 6.75 -24.43 2.43
C ALA A 72 5.73 -25.28 3.21
N VAL A 73 5.87 -25.31 4.54
CA VAL A 73 4.98 -26.04 5.44
C VAL A 73 3.60 -25.38 5.48
N LEU A 74 3.55 -24.04 5.53
CA LEU A 74 2.32 -23.26 5.50
C LEU A 74 1.53 -23.50 4.22
N ALA A 75 2.17 -23.45 3.05
CA ALA A 75 1.51 -23.65 1.76
C ALA A 75 0.95 -25.08 1.64
N SER A 76 1.73 -26.09 2.04
CA SER A 76 1.24 -27.47 2.07
C SER A 76 0.09 -27.64 3.07
N ALA A 77 0.26 -27.15 4.30
CA ALA A 77 -0.74 -27.29 5.35
C ALA A 77 -2.04 -26.57 5.01
N ALA A 78 -1.97 -25.38 4.39
CA ALA A 78 -3.15 -24.64 3.93
C ALA A 78 -3.96 -25.44 2.91
N ARG A 79 -3.29 -26.06 1.93
CA ARG A 79 -3.93 -26.88 0.90
C ARG A 79 -4.54 -28.14 1.50
N GLU A 80 -3.77 -28.88 2.30
CA GLU A 80 -4.26 -30.11 2.92
C GLU A 80 -5.38 -29.84 3.94
N ALA A 81 -5.31 -28.74 4.70
CA ALA A 81 -6.38 -28.33 5.62
C ALA A 81 -7.70 -28.05 4.90
N PHE A 82 -7.64 -27.46 3.70
CA PHE A 82 -8.83 -27.25 2.87
C PHE A 82 -9.43 -28.59 2.39
N TYR A 83 -8.60 -29.52 1.94
CA TYR A 83 -9.05 -30.87 1.56
C TYR A 83 -9.62 -31.64 2.75
N GLU A 84 -8.99 -31.58 3.92
CA GLU A 84 -9.51 -32.19 5.15
C GLU A 84 -10.88 -31.62 5.52
N MET A 85 -11.08 -30.30 5.40
CA MET A 85 -12.38 -29.67 5.68
C MET A 85 -13.46 -30.21 4.72
N LEU A 86 -13.17 -30.27 3.41
CA LEU A 86 -14.11 -30.79 2.42
C LEU A 86 -14.41 -32.28 2.62
N LEU A 87 -13.38 -33.09 2.87
CA LEU A 87 -13.51 -34.53 3.08
C LEU A 87 -14.13 -34.87 4.44
N GLY A 88 -14.04 -33.99 5.44
CA GLY A 88 -14.68 -34.15 6.74
C GLY A 88 -16.21 -34.25 6.67
N HIS A 89 -16.82 -33.76 5.58
CA HIS A 89 -18.25 -33.96 5.31
C HIS A 89 -18.59 -35.38 4.82
N PHE A 90 -17.60 -36.12 4.32
CA PHE A 90 -17.78 -37.44 3.71
C PHE A 90 -17.06 -38.57 4.46
N THR A 91 -16.06 -38.24 5.28
CA THR A 91 -15.18 -39.18 5.97
C THR A 91 -14.83 -38.66 7.37
N TRP A 92 -14.52 -39.57 8.30
CA TRP A 92 -14.08 -39.25 9.67
C TRP A 92 -12.55 -39.17 9.81
N ALA A 93 -11.81 -39.19 8.69
CA ALA A 93 -10.35 -39.21 8.70
C ALA A 93 -9.79 -37.78 8.71
N SER A 94 -9.16 -37.39 9.83
CA SER A 94 -8.30 -36.20 9.91
C SER A 94 -6.83 -36.62 9.88
N ARG A 95 -5.99 -35.92 9.10
CA ARG A 95 -4.53 -36.11 9.06
C ARG A 95 -3.78 -35.02 9.85
N GLY A 96 -4.50 -34.16 10.57
CA GLY A 96 -3.92 -33.12 11.43
C GLY A 96 -3.44 -31.87 10.68
N ALA A 97 -3.69 -31.76 9.37
CA ALA A 97 -3.21 -30.64 8.57
C ALA A 97 -3.92 -29.33 8.95
N ARG A 98 -5.21 -29.40 9.30
CA ARG A 98 -5.96 -28.27 9.84
C ARG A 98 -5.34 -27.73 11.14
N GLU A 99 -5.04 -28.59 12.11
CA GLU A 99 -4.41 -28.21 13.37
C GLU A 99 -2.99 -27.67 13.16
N GLN A 100 -2.25 -28.20 12.19
CA GLN A 100 -0.96 -27.66 11.80
C GLN A 100 -1.11 -26.26 11.19
N TYR A 101 -2.01 -26.06 10.23
CA TYR A 101 -2.27 -24.77 9.60
C TYR A 101 -2.69 -23.71 10.64
N LEU A 102 -3.63 -24.05 11.53
CA LEU A 102 -4.09 -23.14 12.59
C LEU A 102 -2.95 -22.72 13.51
N ARG A 103 -2.08 -23.66 13.92
CA ARG A 103 -0.88 -23.33 14.72
C ARG A 103 0.05 -22.36 14.00
N LEU A 104 0.26 -22.50 12.69
CA LEU A 104 1.08 -21.59 11.91
C LEU A 104 0.45 -20.18 11.87
N VAL A 105 -0.86 -20.11 11.60
CA VAL A 105 -1.62 -18.85 11.57
C VAL A 105 -1.62 -18.15 12.93
N GLU A 106 -1.80 -18.88 14.02
CA GLU A 106 -1.77 -18.34 15.38
C GLU A 106 -0.40 -17.74 15.73
N ARG A 107 0.70 -18.35 15.29
CA ARG A 107 2.05 -17.82 15.56
C ARG A 107 2.31 -16.48 14.89
N ILE A 108 1.87 -16.29 13.64
CA ILE A 108 2.03 -15.00 12.97
C ILE A 108 1.03 -13.98 13.51
N ALA A 109 -0.21 -14.40 13.81
CA ALA A 109 -1.22 -13.55 14.42
C ALA A 109 -0.80 -13.03 15.81
N ALA A 110 -0.03 -13.81 16.57
CA ALA A 110 0.55 -13.38 17.85
C ALA A 110 1.52 -12.19 17.71
N LYS A 111 2.04 -11.94 16.50
CA LYS A 111 2.84 -10.75 16.17
C LYS A 111 2.01 -9.60 15.59
N GLY A 112 0.69 -9.76 15.48
CA GLY A 112 -0.21 -8.79 14.86
C GLY A 112 -0.32 -8.89 13.33
N TYR A 113 0.34 -9.87 12.70
CA TYR A 113 0.37 -10.00 11.24
C TYR A 113 -0.44 -11.21 10.76
N SER A 114 -0.80 -11.17 9.47
CA SER A 114 -1.28 -12.32 8.72
C SER A 114 -0.28 -12.63 7.60
N VAL A 115 -0.48 -13.71 6.84
CA VAL A 115 0.37 -14.03 5.69
C VAL A 115 -0.45 -14.53 4.51
N ASN A 116 -0.24 -13.87 3.37
CA ASN A 116 -0.53 -14.47 2.08
C ASN A 116 0.77 -15.12 1.59
N TYR A 117 0.77 -16.45 1.49
CA TYR A 117 1.97 -17.21 1.15
C TYR A 117 2.45 -16.98 -0.31
N GLU A 118 1.58 -16.54 -1.22
CA GLU A 118 1.94 -16.24 -2.61
C GLU A 118 2.62 -14.89 -2.72
N ILE A 119 2.06 -13.87 -2.07
CA ILE A 119 2.65 -12.52 -2.04
C ILE A 119 3.95 -12.51 -1.23
N ALA A 120 3.99 -13.20 -0.09
CA ALA A 120 5.21 -13.36 0.69
C ALA A 120 6.27 -14.18 -0.06
N GLY A 121 5.85 -15.20 -0.82
CA GLY A 121 6.74 -15.98 -1.69
C GLY A 121 7.32 -15.17 -2.85
N ASP A 122 6.52 -14.32 -3.51
CA ASP A 122 7.00 -13.38 -4.54
C ASP A 122 8.03 -12.40 -3.97
N ALA A 123 7.73 -11.82 -2.80
CA ALA A 123 8.64 -10.91 -2.11
C ALA A 123 9.97 -11.59 -1.77
N LEU A 124 9.92 -12.83 -1.27
CA LEU A 124 11.11 -13.62 -0.96
C LEU A 124 11.92 -13.95 -2.23
N ALA A 125 11.26 -14.32 -3.32
CA ALA A 125 11.93 -14.59 -4.60
C ALA A 125 12.62 -13.35 -5.19
N ARG A 126 12.07 -12.16 -4.90
CA ARG A 126 12.61 -10.86 -5.33
C ARG A 126 13.55 -10.21 -4.31
N GLU A 127 13.88 -10.90 -3.21
CA GLU A 127 14.66 -10.33 -2.11
C GLU A 127 15.97 -9.65 -2.56
N PRO A 128 16.79 -10.21 -3.47
CA PRO A 128 18.00 -9.53 -3.92
C PRO A 128 17.72 -8.13 -4.49
N LEU A 129 16.67 -8.00 -5.31
CA LEU A 129 16.25 -6.71 -5.86
C LEU A 129 15.72 -5.78 -4.77
N LEU A 130 14.88 -6.28 -3.86
CA LEU A 130 14.32 -5.46 -2.79
C LEU A 130 15.42 -4.89 -1.89
N ARG A 131 16.44 -5.69 -1.57
CA ARG A 131 17.62 -5.24 -0.82
C ARG A 131 18.41 -4.16 -1.55
N GLU A 132 18.68 -4.34 -2.85
CA GLU A 132 19.37 -3.30 -3.64
C GLU A 132 18.59 -1.98 -3.67
N VAL A 133 17.26 -2.05 -3.68
CA VAL A 133 16.38 -0.87 -3.68
C VAL A 133 16.39 -0.19 -2.31
N GLU A 134 16.35 -0.96 -1.22
CA GLU A 134 16.52 -0.43 0.14
C GLU A 134 17.88 0.27 0.30
N GLU A 135 18.96 -0.32 -0.18
CA GLU A 135 20.30 0.27 -0.17
C GLU A 135 20.37 1.58 -0.97
N ALA A 136 19.69 1.66 -2.12
CA ALA A 136 19.60 2.90 -2.90
C ALA A 136 18.79 3.98 -2.16
N ILE A 137 17.68 3.62 -1.52
CA ILE A 137 16.86 4.54 -0.72
C ILE A 137 17.63 5.03 0.51
N GLU A 138 18.38 4.16 1.19
CA GLU A 138 19.13 4.55 2.38
C GLU A 138 20.31 5.46 2.04
N ARG A 139 21.05 5.19 0.97
CA ARG A 139 22.08 6.12 0.49
C ARG A 139 21.50 7.50 0.16
N ALA A 140 20.32 7.53 -0.49
CA ALA A 140 19.63 8.79 -0.76
C ALA A 140 19.22 9.52 0.54
N ARG A 141 18.80 8.78 1.58
CA ARG A 141 18.47 9.32 2.91
C ARG A 141 19.70 9.90 3.62
N GLU A 142 20.83 9.20 3.56
CA GLU A 142 22.10 9.64 4.13
C GLU A 142 22.55 10.97 3.52
N VAL A 143 22.53 11.10 2.19
CA VAL A 143 22.85 12.34 1.47
C VAL A 143 21.92 13.48 1.89
N ALA A 144 20.61 13.24 1.90
CA ALA A 144 19.63 14.26 2.28
C ALA A 144 19.85 14.75 3.72
N THR A 145 20.08 13.82 4.66
CA THR A 145 20.30 14.12 6.07
C THR A 145 21.60 14.91 6.29
N ALA A 146 22.68 14.52 5.62
CA ALA A 146 23.98 15.18 5.71
C ALA A 146 23.95 16.64 5.23
N HIS A 147 22.98 17.00 4.40
CA HIS A 147 22.86 18.33 3.79
C HIS A 147 21.59 19.09 4.23
N GLY A 148 20.83 18.56 5.19
CA GLY A 148 19.63 19.21 5.71
C GLY A 148 18.49 19.33 4.69
N LEU A 149 18.49 18.51 3.64
CA LEU A 149 17.46 18.46 2.62
C LEU A 149 16.27 17.64 3.14
N GLU A 150 15.05 18.18 3.10
CA GLU A 150 13.85 17.43 3.48
C GLU A 150 13.60 16.30 2.48
N ALA A 151 13.56 15.05 2.93
CA ALA A 151 13.37 13.90 2.05
C ALA A 151 12.20 13.02 2.49
N LYS A 152 11.20 12.90 1.61
CA LYS A 152 10.09 11.95 1.74
C LYS A 152 10.36 10.75 0.81
N LEU A 153 10.95 9.71 1.39
CA LEU A 153 11.35 8.50 0.68
C LEU A 153 10.42 7.33 1.03
N PRO A 154 10.08 6.45 0.07
CA PRO A 154 9.19 5.33 0.32
C PRO A 154 9.92 4.19 1.05
N GLY A 155 9.15 3.29 1.65
CA GLY A 155 9.64 1.97 2.05
C GLY A 155 9.59 0.96 0.90
N VAL A 156 10.26 -0.18 1.07
CA VAL A 156 10.25 -1.28 0.08
C VAL A 156 9.27 -2.39 0.46
N TYR A 157 9.01 -2.56 1.75
CA TYR A 157 8.00 -3.46 2.30
C TYR A 157 6.88 -2.59 2.88
N ALA A 158 5.64 -3.02 2.66
CA ALA A 158 4.55 -2.47 3.44
C ALA A 158 4.73 -2.85 4.91
N ASP A 159 4.00 -2.18 5.77
CA ASP A 159 3.76 -2.65 7.13
C ASP A 159 2.29 -2.44 7.45
N SER A 160 1.57 -3.56 7.62
CA SER A 160 0.13 -3.55 7.89
C SER A 160 -0.25 -2.82 9.18
N LEU A 161 0.65 -2.78 10.17
CA LEU A 161 0.44 -2.22 11.50
C LEU A 161 0.80 -0.73 11.60
N SER A 162 1.54 -0.19 10.63
CA SER A 162 1.92 1.23 10.61
C SER A 162 1.26 2.04 9.50
N ARG A 163 0.25 1.49 8.81
CA ARG A 163 -0.44 2.19 7.72
C ARG A 163 -1.07 3.51 8.17
N LYS A 164 -0.84 4.57 7.41
CA LYS A 164 -1.42 5.90 7.64
C LYS A 164 -1.88 6.54 6.34
N CYS A 165 -3.03 7.19 6.34
CA CYS A 165 -3.52 7.87 5.15
C CYS A 165 -2.95 9.30 5.07
N PRO A 166 -2.18 9.66 4.02
CA PRO A 166 -1.61 11.00 3.90
C PRO A 166 -2.66 12.11 3.91
N TYR A 167 -3.83 11.88 3.31
CA TYR A 167 -4.91 12.88 3.25
C TYR A 167 -5.62 13.08 4.59
N ILE A 168 -5.64 12.05 5.44
CA ILE A 168 -6.20 12.18 6.79
C ILE A 168 -5.21 12.92 7.69
N GLU A 169 -3.91 12.60 7.61
CA GLU A 169 -2.88 13.30 8.39
C GLU A 169 -2.80 14.79 8.03
N SER A 170 -2.88 15.13 6.74
CA SER A 170 -2.82 16.52 6.27
C SER A 170 -4.16 17.26 6.31
N ASN A 171 -5.26 16.62 6.75
CA ASN A 171 -6.62 17.17 6.66
C ASN A 171 -6.96 17.73 5.25
N ALA A 172 -6.61 16.99 4.21
CA ALA A 172 -6.71 17.43 2.82
C ALA A 172 -7.90 16.80 2.08
N ALA A 173 -8.42 17.52 1.09
CA ALA A 173 -9.38 17.06 0.08
C ALA A 173 -8.91 17.50 -1.31
N VAL A 174 -9.45 16.86 -2.35
CA VAL A 174 -9.17 17.23 -3.75
C VAL A 174 -10.45 17.80 -4.37
N ILE A 175 -10.39 19.03 -4.85
CA ILE A 175 -11.44 19.63 -5.67
C ILE A 175 -11.08 19.39 -7.12
N LEU A 176 -11.95 18.68 -7.83
CA LEU A 176 -11.75 18.31 -9.23
C LEU A 176 -12.13 19.46 -10.16
N ALA A 177 -11.74 19.38 -11.43
CA ALA A 177 -12.02 20.44 -12.41
C ALA A 177 -13.53 20.65 -12.64
N ASP A 178 -14.34 19.62 -12.44
CA ASP A 178 -15.79 19.72 -12.42
C ASP A 178 -16.34 20.15 -11.05
N GLY A 179 -15.52 20.55 -10.08
CA GLY A 179 -15.98 21.00 -8.76
C GLY A 179 -16.45 19.89 -7.82
N GLU A 180 -16.40 18.62 -8.21
CA GLU A 180 -16.62 17.52 -7.27
C GLU A 180 -15.47 17.42 -6.26
N VAL A 181 -15.78 17.00 -5.03
CA VAL A 181 -14.81 16.86 -3.94
C VAL A 181 -14.52 15.38 -3.71
N ALA A 182 -13.31 14.97 -4.09
CA ALA A 182 -12.77 13.65 -3.86
C ALA A 182 -11.92 13.60 -2.57
N PRO A 183 -11.86 12.45 -1.89
CA PRO A 183 -11.12 12.32 -0.64
C PRO A 183 -9.59 12.28 -0.80
N CYS A 184 -9.11 11.89 -1.99
CA CYS A 184 -7.69 11.85 -2.34
C CYS A 184 -7.51 11.79 -3.86
N MET A 185 -6.29 12.00 -4.35
CA MET A 185 -5.98 11.94 -5.79
C MET A 185 -6.16 10.54 -6.38
N ASP A 186 -5.93 9.48 -5.61
CA ASP A 186 -6.16 8.11 -6.06
C ASP A 186 -7.66 7.88 -6.33
N LEU A 187 -8.55 8.46 -5.52
CA LEU A 187 -9.99 8.27 -5.66
C LEU A 187 -10.67 9.35 -6.54
N ALA A 188 -9.88 10.15 -7.25
CA ALA A 188 -10.39 11.27 -8.05
C ALA A 188 -11.00 10.86 -9.40
N TYR A 189 -10.66 9.68 -9.92
CA TYR A 189 -11.08 9.22 -11.24
C TYR A 189 -11.06 7.68 -11.34
N ASP A 190 -11.79 7.15 -12.31
CA ASP A 190 -11.80 5.71 -12.59
C ASP A 190 -10.48 5.29 -13.25
N HIS A 191 -9.80 4.29 -12.68
CA HIS A 191 -8.54 3.80 -13.24
C HIS A 191 -8.25 2.35 -12.82
N PRO A 192 -7.55 1.57 -13.67
CA PRO A 192 -7.10 0.25 -13.28
C PRO A 192 -5.89 0.36 -12.33
N LEU A 193 -5.78 -0.57 -11.38
CA LEU A 193 -4.61 -0.73 -10.52
C LEU A 193 -4.17 -2.20 -10.52
N TYR A 194 -2.87 -2.44 -10.65
CA TYR A 194 -2.28 -3.77 -10.65
C TYR A 194 -1.36 -3.96 -9.45
N THR A 195 -1.90 -4.55 -8.39
CA THR A 195 -1.18 -4.83 -7.12
C THR A 195 -1.54 -6.23 -6.64
N ASN A 196 -0.75 -6.81 -5.72
CA ASN A 196 -1.08 -8.11 -5.10
C ASN A 196 -1.40 -9.23 -6.12
N MET A 197 -0.66 -9.25 -7.24
CA MET A 197 -0.77 -10.25 -8.30
C MET A 197 -2.14 -10.28 -9.02
N HIS A 198 -2.94 -9.22 -8.93
CA HIS A 198 -4.18 -9.07 -9.68
C HIS A 198 -4.36 -7.64 -10.18
N GLY A 199 -5.36 -7.44 -11.04
CA GLY A 199 -5.83 -6.12 -11.45
C GLY A 199 -7.18 -5.84 -10.80
N LYS A 200 -7.43 -4.57 -10.49
CA LYS A 200 -8.71 -4.07 -10.01
C LYS A 200 -9.09 -2.76 -10.69
N LEU A 201 -10.36 -2.39 -10.61
CA LEU A 201 -10.84 -1.11 -11.09
C LEU A 201 -11.16 -0.19 -9.91
N VAL A 202 -10.31 0.81 -9.69
CA VAL A 202 -10.60 1.86 -8.73
C VAL A 202 -11.63 2.80 -9.37
N ARG A 203 -12.77 2.97 -8.71
CA ARG A 203 -13.85 3.88 -9.06
C ARG A 203 -13.65 5.22 -8.36
N ARG A 204 -13.99 6.28 -9.08
CA ARG A 204 -14.08 7.64 -8.59
C ARG A 204 -15.02 7.71 -7.38
N VAL A 205 -14.60 8.47 -6.36
CA VAL A 205 -15.41 8.76 -5.17
C VAL A 205 -15.59 10.27 -5.06
N SER A 206 -16.85 10.71 -4.96
CA SER A 206 -17.20 12.10 -4.63
C SER A 206 -18.04 12.12 -3.35
N PHE A 207 -17.78 13.11 -2.50
CA PHE A 207 -18.56 13.41 -1.30
C PHE A 207 -19.48 14.63 -1.46
N GLY A 208 -19.45 15.30 -2.62
CA GLY A 208 -20.25 16.49 -2.91
C GLY A 208 -19.58 17.41 -3.92
N SER A 209 -20.23 18.53 -4.25
CA SER A 209 -19.77 19.49 -5.25
C SER A 209 -19.67 20.89 -4.67
N VAL A 210 -18.55 21.58 -4.88
CA VAL A 210 -18.40 22.99 -4.49
C VAL A 210 -19.26 23.95 -5.33
N ARG A 211 -19.87 23.43 -6.40
CA ARG A 211 -20.83 24.16 -7.25
C ARG A 211 -22.21 24.28 -6.60
N THR A 212 -22.56 23.34 -5.71
CA THR A 212 -23.89 23.23 -5.10
C THR A 212 -23.89 23.49 -3.60
N SER A 213 -22.74 23.32 -2.94
CA SER A 213 -22.57 23.49 -1.50
C SER A 213 -21.19 24.09 -1.22
N SER A 214 -21.02 24.75 -0.08
CA SER A 214 -19.69 25.18 0.36
C SER A 214 -18.78 23.98 0.65
N LEU A 215 -17.47 24.18 0.56
CA LEU A 215 -16.51 23.13 0.91
C LEU A 215 -16.67 22.66 2.36
N GLU A 216 -17.00 23.57 3.28
CA GLU A 216 -17.24 23.26 4.69
C GLU A 216 -18.42 22.31 4.88
N GLU A 217 -19.53 22.52 4.15
CA GLU A 217 -20.69 21.64 4.17
C GLU A 217 -20.36 20.25 3.61
N VAL A 218 -19.62 20.19 2.48
CA VAL A 218 -19.18 18.92 1.89
C VAL A 218 -18.24 18.17 2.86
N TRP A 219 -17.25 18.87 3.40
CA TRP A 219 -16.29 18.33 4.37
C TRP A 219 -17.00 17.80 5.62
N SER A 220 -17.97 18.53 6.14
CA SER A 220 -18.71 18.17 7.36
C SER A 220 -19.88 17.20 7.12
N SER A 221 -20.11 16.78 5.87
CA SER A 221 -21.16 15.84 5.54
C SER A 221 -21.02 14.51 6.31
N PRO A 222 -22.11 13.91 6.80
CA PRO A 222 -22.02 12.67 7.61
C PRO A 222 -21.27 11.53 6.90
N ARG A 223 -21.45 11.39 5.58
CA ARG A 223 -20.77 10.37 4.78
C ARG A 223 -19.25 10.61 4.72
N TYR A 224 -18.80 11.86 4.51
CA TYR A 224 -17.37 12.16 4.45
C TYR A 224 -16.71 12.12 5.83
N VAL A 225 -17.41 12.56 6.89
CA VAL A 225 -16.96 12.40 8.28
C VAL A 225 -16.78 10.92 8.62
N SER A 226 -17.77 10.08 8.29
CA SER A 226 -17.68 8.62 8.49
C SER A 226 -16.49 8.02 7.73
N PHE A 227 -16.32 8.41 6.45
CA PHE A 227 -15.18 8.00 5.66
C PHE A 227 -13.86 8.34 6.37
N ARG A 228 -13.65 9.60 6.75
CA ARG A 228 -12.41 10.03 7.41
C ARG A 228 -12.19 9.34 8.74
N ARG A 229 -13.25 9.17 9.56
CA ARG A 229 -13.18 8.50 10.87
C ARG A 229 -12.64 7.07 10.74
N VAL A 230 -13.13 6.30 9.78
CA VAL A 230 -12.61 4.95 9.52
C VAL A 230 -11.11 4.99 9.22
N ARG A 231 -10.62 5.96 8.44
CA ARG A 231 -9.20 6.02 8.03
C ARG A 231 -8.27 6.69 9.05
N GLN A 232 -8.76 7.09 10.23
CA GLN A 232 -7.92 7.59 11.33
C GLN A 232 -7.02 6.51 11.94
N ASN A 233 -7.45 5.25 11.92
CA ASN A 233 -6.69 4.10 12.42
C ASN A 233 -6.79 2.91 11.45
N LEU A 234 -6.19 3.05 10.28
CA LEU A 234 -6.23 2.05 9.20
C LEU A 234 -5.88 0.62 9.66
N PRO A 235 -4.83 0.38 10.47
CA PRO A 235 -4.49 -0.97 10.93
C PRO A 235 -5.64 -1.69 11.64
N ALA A 236 -6.46 -0.95 12.39
CA ALA A 236 -7.57 -1.51 13.15
C ALA A 236 -8.91 -1.54 12.39
N SER A 237 -9.12 -0.60 11.46
CA SER A 237 -10.45 -0.34 10.88
C SER A 237 -10.61 -0.77 9.43
N VAL A 238 -9.52 -0.96 8.69
CA VAL A 238 -9.53 -1.33 7.27
C VAL A 238 -8.71 -2.61 7.11
N PRO A 239 -9.21 -3.66 6.45
CA PRO A 239 -8.44 -4.89 6.27
C PRO A 239 -7.17 -4.63 5.44
N TRP A 240 -6.14 -5.45 5.63
CA TRP A 240 -4.95 -5.45 4.78
C TRP A 240 -4.91 -6.69 3.90
N CYS A 241 -5.16 -6.50 2.60
CA CYS A 241 -5.36 -7.64 1.71
C CYS A 241 -4.05 -8.30 1.27
N ALA A 242 -2.92 -7.61 1.33
CA ALA A 242 -1.65 -8.21 0.94
C ALA A 242 -1.19 -9.35 1.86
N ASP A 243 -1.68 -9.37 3.10
CA ASP A 243 -1.42 -10.44 4.07
C ASP A 243 -2.61 -11.43 4.18
N CYS A 244 -3.67 -11.24 3.38
CA CYS A 244 -4.86 -12.10 3.41
C CYS A 244 -4.71 -13.30 2.46
N PRO A 245 -4.90 -14.56 2.93
CA PRO A 245 -4.75 -15.76 2.10
C PRO A 245 -5.78 -15.88 0.96
N PHE A 246 -6.84 -15.05 0.97
CA PHE A 246 -7.88 -15.06 -0.07
C PHE A 246 -7.67 -14.00 -1.14
N ALA A 247 -6.77 -13.03 -0.93
CA ALA A 247 -6.62 -11.89 -1.84
C ALA A 247 -6.15 -12.29 -3.24
N THR A 248 -5.30 -13.31 -3.34
CA THR A 248 -4.83 -13.86 -4.62
C THR A 248 -5.79 -14.90 -5.22
N ARG A 249 -6.95 -15.13 -4.59
CA ARG A 249 -7.92 -16.16 -4.97
C ARG A 249 -9.27 -15.60 -5.40
N LYS A 250 -9.26 -14.49 -6.16
CA LYS A 250 -10.48 -13.85 -6.69
C LYS A 250 -11.47 -13.42 -5.60
N CYS A 251 -10.95 -12.80 -4.54
CA CYS A 251 -11.79 -12.18 -3.52
C CYS A 251 -12.65 -11.07 -4.16
N TRP A 252 -13.96 -11.15 -3.99
CA TRP A 252 -14.92 -10.21 -4.59
C TRP A 252 -14.66 -8.74 -4.18
N TYR A 253 -14.20 -8.50 -2.95
CA TYR A 253 -13.86 -7.17 -2.43
C TYR A 253 -12.61 -6.54 -3.06
N LEU A 254 -11.96 -7.22 -4.01
CA LEU A 254 -10.76 -6.73 -4.68
C LEU A 254 -11.01 -6.34 -6.14
N ASP A 255 -12.18 -6.61 -6.70
CA ASP A 255 -12.46 -6.23 -8.10
C ASP A 255 -12.65 -4.71 -8.25
N THR A 256 -13.25 -4.07 -7.24
CA THR A 256 -13.44 -2.62 -7.16
C THR A 256 -13.09 -2.08 -5.77
N ASN A 257 -13.04 -0.76 -5.62
CA ASN A 257 -12.89 -0.08 -4.35
C ASN A 257 -14.23 0.29 -3.70
N GLU A 258 -15.37 -0.29 -4.07
CA GLU A 258 -16.67 0.18 -3.54
C GLU A 258 -16.87 -0.23 -2.08
N TYR A 259 -16.39 -1.42 -1.70
CA TYR A 259 -16.47 -1.95 -0.34
C TYR A 259 -15.24 -2.77 0.03
N ASP A 260 -14.95 -2.87 1.32
CA ASP A 260 -14.03 -3.88 1.85
C ASP A 260 -14.75 -4.97 2.66
N CYS A 261 -14.04 -6.03 3.05
CA CYS A 261 -14.63 -7.15 3.77
C CYS A 261 -15.02 -6.85 5.22
N TYR A 262 -14.66 -5.67 5.75
CA TYR A 262 -15.14 -5.20 7.06
C TYR A 262 -16.45 -4.41 6.92
N GLY A 263 -16.93 -4.21 5.69
CA GLY A 263 -18.17 -3.51 5.40
C GLY A 263 -18.00 -1.99 5.28
N ASN A 264 -16.77 -1.49 5.20
CA ASN A 264 -16.56 -0.06 4.97
C ASN A 264 -16.93 0.30 3.52
N GLU A 265 -17.64 1.41 3.35
CA GLU A 265 -17.78 2.06 2.05
C GLU A 265 -16.42 2.65 1.65
N VAL A 266 -16.00 2.41 0.41
CA VAL A 266 -14.70 2.76 -0.19
C VAL A 266 -13.50 1.93 0.31
N GLY A 267 -13.13 0.86 -0.39
CA GLY A 267 -11.97 0.03 -0.04
C GLY A 267 -10.62 0.76 -0.15
N CYS A 268 -9.86 0.83 0.95
CA CYS A 268 -8.46 1.27 0.99
C CYS A 268 -7.49 0.13 1.41
N ASN A 269 -7.95 -1.11 1.27
CA ASN A 269 -7.35 -2.35 1.75
C ASN A 269 -6.07 -2.80 1.02
N GLU A 270 -5.70 -2.09 -0.05
CA GLU A 270 -4.46 -2.28 -0.81
C GLU A 270 -3.85 -0.93 -1.25
N CYS A 271 -4.10 0.12 -0.46
CA CYS A 271 -3.60 1.44 -0.79
C CYS A 271 -2.07 1.49 -0.63
N VAL A 272 -1.35 1.63 -1.74
CA VAL A 272 0.13 1.76 -1.78
C VAL A 272 0.61 3.00 -1.03
N TYR A 273 -0.19 4.08 -1.05
CA TYR A 273 0.12 5.32 -0.35
C TYR A 273 0.02 5.16 1.15
N SER A 274 -1.01 4.42 1.63
CA SER A 274 -1.17 4.23 3.07
C SER A 274 -0.15 3.29 3.66
N ALA A 275 0.42 2.41 2.84
CA ALA A 275 1.52 1.53 3.20
C ALA A 275 2.90 2.20 3.14
N GLY A 276 3.00 3.49 2.78
CA GLY A 276 4.28 4.19 2.67
C GLY A 276 5.15 3.75 1.49
N LEU A 277 4.57 3.05 0.51
CA LEU A 277 5.27 2.57 -0.68
C LEU A 277 5.24 3.61 -1.82
N ALA A 278 4.19 4.41 -1.88
CA ALA A 278 4.06 5.53 -2.78
C ALA A 278 3.83 6.82 -1.98
N ASN A 279 4.28 7.95 -2.51
CA ASN A 279 4.16 9.24 -1.86
C ASN A 279 3.30 10.20 -2.68
N CYS A 280 2.29 10.78 -2.05
CA CYS A 280 1.56 11.93 -2.60
C CYS A 280 2.36 13.22 -2.39
N ILE A 281 2.26 14.14 -3.36
CA ILE A 281 2.77 15.52 -3.28
C ILE A 281 1.70 16.38 -2.59
N ILE A 282 1.52 16.16 -1.30
CA ILE A 282 0.64 16.92 -0.40
C ILE A 282 1.37 17.23 0.90
#